data_AF-A0A4U1EPA7-F1
#
_entry.id   AF-A0A4U1EPA7-F1
#
_cell.length_a   1.000
_cell.length_b   1.000
_cell.length_c   1.000
_cell.angle_alpha   90.00
_cell.angle_beta   90.00
_cell.angle_gamma   90.00
#
_symmetry.space_group_name_H-M   'P 1'
#
loop_
_entity.id
_entity.type
_entity.pdbx_description
1 polymer ?
#
loop_
_entity_poly.entity_id
_entity_poly.type
_entity_poly.pdbx_seq_one_letter_code
_entity_poly.pdbx_strand_id
1 'polypeptide(L)' 'MPLYSVTVKWGKEKFEGVELNTDEPPMVFKAQLFALTGVQPARQKVMVKGGTL' A
#
# COMPACT_ATOMS: atom_id res chain seq x y z
N MET A 1 0.48 17.41 -4.18
CA MET A 1 1.18 16.12 -4.41
C MET A 1 2.08 15.77 -3.24
N PRO A 2 1.54 15.45 -2.04
CA PRO A 2 2.30 14.78 -1.01
C PRO A 2 2.54 13.33 -1.45
N LEU A 3 3.71 13.07 -2.04
CA LEU A 3 4.23 11.73 -2.26
C LEU A 3 5.05 11.32 -1.04
N TYR A 4 4.65 10.24 -0.40
CA TYR A 4 5.33 9.67 0.74
C TYR A 4 6.02 8.37 0.34
N SER A 5 7.30 8.24 0.69
CA SER A 5 7.98 6.96 0.59
C SER A 5 7.63 6.12 1.81
N VAL A 6 6.86 5.05 1.62
CA VAL A 6 6.44 4.13 2.67
C VAL A 6 7.07 2.75 2.50
N THR A 7 7.16 2.03 3.61
CA THR A 7 7.60 0.64 3.61
C THR A 7 6.38 -0.26 3.77
N VAL A 8 6.20 -1.19 2.84
CA VAL A 8 5.12 -2.17 2.86
C VAL A 8 5.69 -3.50 3.33
N LYS A 9 5.06 -4.10 4.35
CA LYS A 9 5.42 -5.44 4.83
C LYS A 9 4.34 -6.43 4.43
N TRP A 10 4.73 -7.50 3.74
CA TRP A 10 3.84 -8.57 3.32
C TRP A 10 4.46 -9.94 3.62
N GLY A 11 3.91 -10.65 4.61
CA GLY A 11 4.47 -11.93 5.05
C GLY A 11 5.92 -11.81 5.50
N LYS A 12 6.85 -12.45 4.76
CA LYS A 12 8.30 -12.36 4.98
C LYS A 12 8.99 -11.29 4.13
N GLU A 13 8.28 -10.70 3.16
CA GLU A 13 8.79 -9.70 2.26
C GLU A 13 8.59 -8.29 2.82
N LYS A 14 9.56 -7.42 2.53
CA LYS A 14 9.55 -6.01 2.90
C LYS A 14 9.88 -5.21 1.64
N PHE A 15 8.93 -4.43 1.18
CA PHE A 15 9.08 -3.53 0.06
C PHE A 15 9.38 -2.14 0.61
N GLU A 16 10.62 -1.71 0.49
CA GLU A 16 11.05 -0.36 0.86
C GLU A 16 10.91 0.58 -0.33
N GLY A 17 10.59 1.85 -0.07
CA GLY A 17 10.53 2.85 -1.14
C GLY A 17 9.23 2.86 -1.94
N VAL A 18 8.13 2.30 -1.42
CA VAL A 18 6.83 2.35 -2.12
C VAL A 18 6.29 3.76 -2.05
N GLU A 19 6.04 4.38 -3.20
CA GLU A 19 5.43 5.70 -3.26
C GLU A 19 3.94 5.63 -2.93
N LEU A 20 3.52 6.41 -1.94
CA LEU A 20 2.14 6.59 -1.52
C LEU A 20 1.71 8.03 -1.80
N ASN A 21 0.75 8.20 -2.69
CA ASN A 21 0.12 9.49 -2.95
C ASN A 21 -1.14 9.63 -2.09
N THR A 22 -1.20 10.66 -1.23
CA THR A 22 -2.38 10.91 -0.38
C THR A 22 -3.44 11.80 -1.02
N ASP A 23 -3.14 12.43 -2.17
CA ASP A 23 -4.15 13.17 -2.94
C ASP A 23 -5.08 12.23 -3.74
N GLU A 24 -4.63 10.98 -3.94
CA GLU A 24 -5.36 9.97 -4.70
C GLU A 24 -6.17 9.03 -3.82
N PRO A 25 -7.23 8.40 -4.39
CA PRO A 25 -8.04 7.47 -3.63
C PRO A 25 -7.23 6.24 -3.20
N PRO A 26 -7.53 5.67 -2.00
CA PRO A 26 -6.92 4.46 -1.46
C PRO A 26 -6.78 3.28 -2.43
N MET A 27 -7.68 3.21 -3.41
CA MET A 27 -7.71 2.15 -4.41
C MET A 27 -6.49 2.16 -5.33
N VAL A 28 -5.90 3.33 -5.62
CA VAL A 28 -4.68 3.45 -6.43
C VAL A 28 -3.51 2.79 -5.71
N PHE A 29 -3.36 3.07 -4.41
CA PHE A 29 -2.33 2.44 -3.59
C PHE A 29 -2.55 0.91 -3.48
N LYS A 30 -3.79 0.45 -3.30
CA LYS A 30 -4.11 -0.99 -3.30
C LYS A 30 -3.81 -1.67 -4.65
N ALA A 31 -4.01 -0.97 -5.77
CA ALA A 31 -3.65 -1.49 -7.09
C ALA A 31 -2.12 -1.63 -7.26
N GLN A 32 -1.34 -0.68 -6.76
CA GLN A 32 0.11 -0.80 -6.72
C GLN A 32 0.57 -1.97 -5.84
N LEU A 33 -0.06 -2.15 -4.68
CA LEU A 33 0.18 -3.30 -3.81
C LEU A 33 -0.17 -4.64 -4.48
N PHE A 34 -1.13 -4.69 -5.40
CA PHE A 34 -1.44 -5.90 -6.16
C PHE A 34 -0.27 -6.30 -7.07
N ALA A 35 0.42 -5.34 -7.69
CA ALA A 35 1.61 -5.62 -8.49
C ALA A 35 2.77 -6.17 -7.64
N LEU A 36 2.87 -5.77 -6.36
CA LEU A 36 3.92 -6.23 -5.44
C LEU A 36 3.58 -7.57 -4.76
N THR A 37 2.33 -7.77 -4.36
CA THR A 37 1.91 -8.90 -3.50
C THR A 37 1.12 -9.97 -4.23
N GLY A 38 0.60 -9.69 -5.43
CA GLY A 38 -0.32 -10.55 -6.18
C GLY A 38 -1.72 -10.66 -5.57
N VAL A 39 -2.01 -9.98 -4.45
CA VAL A 39 -3.32 -10.04 -3.79
C VAL A 39 -4.24 -8.97 -4.34
N GLN A 40 -5.45 -9.36 -4.76
CA GLN A 40 -6.42 -8.40 -5.31
C GLN A 40 -6.77 -7.29 -4.31
N PRO A 41 -6.93 -6.02 -4.76
CA PRO A 41 -7.24 -4.86 -3.90
C PRO A 41 -8.40 -5.07 -2.92
N ALA A 42 -9.45 -5.78 -3.35
CA ALA A 42 -10.62 -6.08 -2.51
C ALA A 42 -10.34 -7.01 -1.33
N ARG A 43 -9.27 -7.82 -1.42
CA ARG A 43 -8.84 -8.78 -0.38
C ARG A 43 -7.67 -8.26 0.44
N GLN A 44 -7.14 -7.09 0.13
CA GLN A 44 -6.05 -6.47 0.86
C GLN A 44 -6.58 -5.71 2.07
N LYS A 45 -6.26 -6.22 3.27
CA LYS A 45 -6.46 -5.49 4.52
C LYS A 45 -5.20 -4.66 4.82
N VAL A 46 -5.19 -3.42 4.35
CA VAL A 46 -4.03 -2.51 4.51
C VAL A 46 -4.08 -1.90 5.90
N MET A 47 -3.13 -2.25 6.75
CA MET A 47 -2.99 -1.67 8.09
C MET A 47 -2.06 -0.46 8.04
N VAL A 48 -2.51 0.66 8.60
CA VAL A 48 -1.73 1.88 8.78
C VAL A 48 -1.58 2.16 10.27
N LYS A 49 -0.63 3.02 10.65
CA LYS A 49 -0.39 3.32 12.07
C LYS A 49 -1.65 4.00 12.66
N GLY A 50 -2.40 3.26 13.47
CA GLY A 50 -3.63 3.73 14.11
C GLY A 50 -4.93 3.43 13.37
N GLY A 51 -4.93 2.63 12.29
CA GLY A 51 -6.17 2.32 11.56
C GLY A 51 -6.04 1.29 10.45
N THR A 52 -7.15 1.01 9.77
CA THR A 52 -7.18 0.20 8.54
C THR A 52 -7.67 1.08 7.39
N LEU A 53 -7.11 0.88 6.21
CA LEU A 53 -7.33 1.68 5.00
C LEU A 53 -8.14 0.92 3.96
#